data_AF-A0A821C4U9-F1
#
_entry.id   AF-A0A821C4U9-F1
#
_cell.length_a   1.000
_cell.length_b   1.000
_cell.length_c   1.000
_cell.angle_alpha   90.00
_cell.angle_beta   90.00
_cell.angle_gamma   90.00
#
_symmetry.space_group_name_H-M   'P 1'
#
loop_
_entity.id
_entity.type
_entity.pdbx_description
1 polymer ?
#
loop_
_entity_poly.entity_id
_entity_poly.type
_entity_poly.pdbx_seq_one_letter_code
_entity_poly.pdbx_strand_id
1 'polypeptide(L)'
;MAVTNIQCELETTTNGKGHFTFTGTVGPNDSKVCTRIAPGRITTHQWIKGGGCKNGGELIVNDNIIRFKCACTKWMKDCNIDHTLVFDYVV
;
A
#
# COMPACT_ATOMS: atom_id res chain seq x y z
N MET A 1 -13.51 -14.34 -15.51
CA MET A 1 -12.21 -13.68 -15.25
C MET A 1 -12.41 -12.81 -14.02
N ALA A 2 -11.70 -13.07 -12.92
CA ALA A 2 -11.86 -12.27 -11.70
C ALA A 2 -11.34 -10.86 -11.98
N VAL A 3 -12.20 -9.85 -11.81
CA VAL A 3 -11.84 -8.45 -12.03
C VAL A 3 -10.95 -8.01 -10.88
N THR A 4 -9.68 -7.74 -11.19
CA THR A 4 -8.72 -7.18 -10.24
C THR A 4 -9.02 -5.69 -10.07
N ASN A 5 -9.76 -5.32 -9.01
CA ASN A 5 -10.01 -3.93 -8.67
C ASN A 5 -9.06 -3.54 -7.55
N ILE A 6 -8.00 -2.80 -7.88
CA ILE A 6 -7.00 -2.33 -6.92
C ILE A 6 -7.14 -0.82 -6.82
N GLN A 7 -7.46 -0.37 -5.62
CA GLN A 7 -7.49 1.03 -5.26
C GLN A 7 -6.20 1.38 -4.54
N CYS A 8 -5.58 2.46 -4.99
CA CYS A 8 -4.40 2.98 -4.33
C CYS A 8 -4.50 4.49 -4.21
N GLU A 9 -4.50 4.96 -2.97
CA GLU A 9 -4.79 6.33 -2.63
C GLU A 9 -3.73 6.88 -1.69
N LEU A 10 -3.49 8.18 -1.84
CA LEU A 10 -2.64 8.94 -0.96
C LEU A 10 -3.43 10.16 -0.54
N GLU A 11 -3.64 10.29 0.76
CA GLU A 11 -4.27 11.45 1.36
C GLU A 11 -3.24 12.15 2.25
N THR A 12 -3.18 13.47 2.17
CA THR A 12 -2.23 14.27 2.94
C THR A 12 -2.92 15.47 3.53
N THR A 13 -2.58 15.80 4.77
CA THR A 13 -3.08 16.94 5.50
C THR A 13 -1.99 18.01 5.60
N THR A 14 -2.39 19.27 5.68
CA THR A 14 -1.45 20.41 5.79
C THR A 14 -0.56 20.37 7.04
N ASN A 15 -0.86 19.51 8.02
CA ASN A 15 -0.12 19.38 9.27
C ASN A 15 1.06 18.38 9.17
N GLY A 16 1.50 18.04 7.95
CA GLY A 16 2.61 17.10 7.76
C GLY A 16 2.23 15.66 8.08
N LYS A 17 0.96 15.27 7.93
CA LYS A 17 0.50 13.88 8.12
C LYS A 17 -0.20 13.38 6.88
N GLY A 18 -0.06 12.11 6.57
CA GLY A 18 -0.77 11.49 5.46
C GLY A 18 -1.08 10.01 5.69
N HIS A 19 -1.96 9.51 4.83
CA HIS A 19 -2.37 8.12 4.78
C HIS A 19 -2.14 7.60 3.37
N PHE A 20 -1.58 6.40 3.29
CA PHE A 20 -1.48 5.63 2.05
C PHE A 20 -2.37 4.40 2.20
N THR A 21 -3.36 4.29 1.32
CA THR A 21 -4.34 3.21 1.32
C THR A 21 -4.13 2.34 0.09
N PHE A 22 -4.00 1.04 0.30
CA PHE A 22 -3.89 0.04 -0.74
C PHE A 22 -4.90 -1.07 -0.46
N THR A 23 -5.98 -1.08 -1.24
CA THR A 23 -7.12 -1.97 -1.05
C THR A 23 -7.51 -2.63 -2.36
N GLY A 24 -8.20 -3.76 -2.28
CA GLY A 24 -8.73 -4.43 -3.46
C GLY A 24 -8.53 -5.93 -3.44
N THR A 25 -8.65 -6.56 -4.61
CA THR A 25 -8.50 -8.03 -4.74
C THR A 25 -7.43 -8.35 -5.76
N VAL A 26 -6.42 -9.14 -5.36
CA VAL A 26 -5.38 -9.65 -6.25
C VAL A 26 -5.65 -11.12 -6.54
N GLY A 27 -5.64 -11.44 -7.84
CA GLY A 27 -5.87 -12.80 -8.31
C GLY A 27 -4.73 -13.77 -7.91
N PRO A 28 -4.96 -15.08 -8.02
CA PRO A 28 -3.97 -16.10 -7.69
C PRO A 28 -2.74 -16.01 -8.60
N ASN A 29 -1.53 -16.04 -8.01
CA ASN A 29 -0.25 -15.85 -8.70
C ASN A 29 -0.05 -14.47 -9.33
N ASP A 30 -0.87 -13.49 -8.99
CA ASP A 30 -0.70 -12.12 -9.45
C ASP A 30 0.03 -11.30 -8.37
N SER A 31 0.67 -10.21 -8.82
CA SER A 31 1.28 -9.23 -7.94
C SER A 31 0.92 -7.83 -8.40
N LYS A 32 0.68 -6.95 -7.43
CA LYS A 32 0.32 -5.56 -7.68
C LYS A 32 1.25 -4.66 -6.90
N VAL A 33 1.65 -3.60 -7.57
CA VAL A 33 2.53 -2.58 -7.01
C VAL A 33 1.77 -1.27 -7.08
N CYS A 34 1.74 -0.54 -5.97
CA CYS A 34 1.37 0.85 -6.00
C CYS A 34 2.51 1.73 -5.52
N THR A 35 2.75 2.81 -6.27
CA THR A 35 3.65 3.89 -5.91
C THR A 35 2.87 5.19 -5.81
N ARG A 36 3.10 5.95 -4.74
CA ARG A 36 2.58 7.30 -4.51
C ARG A 36 3.70 8.19 -4.00
N ILE A 37 3.56 9.49 -4.25
CA ILE A 37 4.56 10.50 -3.90
C ILE A 37 3.88 11.48 -2.94
N ALA A 38 4.41 11.59 -1.72
CA ALA A 38 4.01 12.56 -0.74
C ALA A 38 4.56 13.97 -1.11
N PRO A 39 3.90 15.04 -0.66
CA PRO A 39 4.31 16.41 -0.96
C PRO A 39 5.60 16.83 -0.22
N GLY A 40 6.12 16.01 0.70
CA GLY A 40 7.37 16.25 1.41
C GLY A 40 8.04 14.95 1.87
N ARG A 41 9.23 15.07 2.45
CA ARG A 41 10.04 13.95 2.92
C ARG A 41 9.36 13.25 4.09
N ILE A 42 9.16 11.94 3.96
CA ILE A 42 8.56 11.09 4.99
C ILE A 42 9.58 10.85 6.09
N THR A 43 9.18 11.12 7.33
CA THR A 43 10.05 11.01 8.51
C THR A 43 9.69 9.79 9.36
N THR A 44 8.42 9.42 9.39
CA THR A 44 7.89 8.27 10.14
C THR A 44 6.82 7.58 9.31
N HIS A 45 6.64 6.27 9.52
CA HIS A 45 5.53 5.54 8.93
C HIS A 45 5.16 4.31 9.76
N GLN A 46 3.88 3.97 9.80
CA GLN A 46 3.40 2.80 10.53
C GLN A 46 2.18 2.19 9.84
N TRP A 47 2.13 0.85 9.80
CA TRP A 47 0.92 0.14 9.40
C TRP A 47 -0.12 0.21 10.51
N ILE A 48 -1.28 0.79 10.23
CA ILE A 48 -2.45 0.73 11.13
C ILE A 48 -3.41 -0.39 10.75
N LYS A 49 -3.30 -0.86 9.50
CA LYS A 49 -4.06 -1.97 8.97
C LYS A 49 -3.19 -2.76 8.00
N GLY A 50 -3.09 -4.06 8.21
CA GLY A 50 -2.33 -4.96 7.35
C GLY A 50 -3.04 -6.29 7.19
N GLY A 51 -3.57 -6.54 5.99
CA GLY A 51 -4.26 -7.77 5.65
C GLY A 51 -4.22 -8.05 4.15
N GLY A 52 -4.17 -9.33 3.78
CA GLY A 52 -4.33 -9.76 2.39
C GLY A 52 -3.08 -10.22 1.66
N CYS A 53 -1.88 -9.79 2.09
CA CYS A 53 -0.62 -10.19 1.47
C CYS A 53 0.06 -11.29 2.30
N LYS A 54 -0.20 -12.58 2.03
CA LYS A 54 0.57 -13.67 2.66
C LYS A 54 1.90 -13.85 1.92
N ASN A 55 3.02 -13.80 2.66
CA ASN A 55 4.42 -13.87 2.22
C ASN A 55 5.03 -12.60 1.62
N GLY A 56 4.89 -11.47 2.31
CA GLY A 56 5.75 -10.31 2.01
C GLY A 56 5.10 -9.32 1.06
N GLY A 57 4.17 -8.54 1.63
CA GLY A 57 4.03 -7.19 1.15
C GLY A 57 5.37 -6.48 1.31
N GLU A 58 5.94 -5.96 0.24
CA GLU A 58 7.21 -5.21 0.28
C GLU A 58 6.87 -3.72 0.33
N LEU A 59 7.13 -3.09 1.47
CA LEU A 59 7.03 -1.65 1.65
C LEU A 59 8.41 -1.03 1.45
N ILE A 60 8.50 -0.10 0.51
CA ILE A 60 9.65 0.77 0.31
C ILE A 60 9.17 2.19 0.57
N VAL A 61 9.75 2.83 1.58
CA VAL A 61 9.62 4.27 1.80
C VAL A 61 10.99 4.88 1.59
N ASN A 62 11.12 5.77 0.61
CA ASN A 62 12.38 6.46 0.32
C ASN A 62 12.10 7.93 0.03
N ASP A 63 12.64 8.80 0.89
CA ASP A 63 12.38 10.23 0.86
C ASP A 63 10.87 10.53 0.91
N ASN A 64 10.25 11.00 -0.17
CA ASN A 64 8.82 11.24 -0.28
C ASN A 64 8.05 10.15 -1.04
N ILE A 65 8.71 9.06 -1.43
CA ILE A 65 8.11 7.98 -2.21
C ILE A 65 7.63 6.87 -1.29
N ILE A 66 6.36 6.48 -1.44
CA ILE A 66 5.78 5.28 -0.83
C ILE A 66 5.47 4.28 -1.94
N ARG A 67 6.12 3.12 -1.89
CA ARG A 67 5.88 2.02 -2.81
C ARG A 67 5.54 0.76 -2.02
N PHE A 68 4.36 0.21 -2.29
CA PHE A 68 3.94 -1.05 -1.69
C PHE A 68 3.66 -2.08 -2.78
N LYS A 69 4.30 -3.24 -2.67
CA LYS A 69 4.06 -4.39 -3.53
C LYS A 69 3.35 -5.46 -2.72
N CYS A 70 2.23 -5.96 -3.23
CA CYS A 70 1.56 -7.14 -2.68
C CYS A 70 1.60 -8.28 -3.69
N ALA A 71 1.95 -9.48 -3.25
CA ALA A 71 1.90 -10.69 -4.05
C ALA A 71 0.92 -11.70 -3.44
N CYS A 72 0.14 -12.36 -4.29
CA CYS A 72 -0.77 -13.44 -3.90
C CYS A 72 -0.23 -14.78 -4.38
N THR A 73 -0.20 -15.79 -3.51
CA THR A 73 0.32 -17.13 -3.87
C THR A 73 -0.78 -18.03 -4.44
N LYS A 74 -0.39 -19.01 -5.28
CA LYS A 74 -1.26 -19.97 -5.99
C LYS A 74 -2.33 -20.68 -5.16
N TRP A 75 -2.11 -20.78 -3.85
CA TRP A 75 -2.92 -21.59 -2.94
C TRP A 75 -4.15 -20.85 -2.39
N MET A 76 -4.34 -19.59 -2.77
CA MET A 76 -5.49 -18.77 -2.38
C MET A 76 -6.34 -18.43 -3.61
N LYS A 77 -7.67 -18.57 -3.49
CA LYS A 77 -8.59 -18.23 -4.59
C LYS A 77 -8.50 -16.77 -4.98
N ASP A 78 -8.35 -15.88 -3.98
CA ASP A 78 -8.19 -14.44 -4.13
C ASP A 78 -7.53 -13.87 -2.86
N CYS A 79 -6.66 -12.86 -3.01
CA CYS A 79 -6.08 -12.11 -1.89
C CYS A 79 -6.81 -10.78 -1.74
N ASN A 80 -7.65 -10.66 -0.71
CA ASN A 80 -8.29 -9.41 -0.34
C ASN A 80 -7.32 -8.53 0.43
N ILE A 81 -6.84 -7.49 -0.24
CA ILE A 81 -5.89 -6.52 0.26
C ILE A 81 -6.64 -5.43 1.00
N ASP A 82 -6.16 -5.15 2.21
CA ASP A 82 -6.68 -4.09 3.05
C ASP A 82 -5.55 -3.51 3.90
N HIS A 83 -4.73 -2.68 3.25
CA HIS A 83 -3.53 -2.09 3.82
C HIS A 83 -3.67 -0.58 3.95
N THR A 84 -3.42 -0.06 5.15
CA THR A 84 -3.39 1.39 5.41
C THR A 84 -2.14 1.73 6.20
N LEU A 85 -1.28 2.53 5.59
CA LEU A 85 -0.07 3.08 6.16
C LEU A 85 -0.36 4.52 6.57
N VAL A 86 -0.08 4.89 7.82
CA VAL A 86 -0.03 6.29 8.24
C VAL A 86 1.41 6.75 8.23
N PHE A 87 1.65 8.01 7.88
CA PHE A 87 3.00 8.57 7.84
C PHE A 87 2.99 10.06 8.21
N ASP A 88 4.10 10.53 8.78
CA ASP A 88 4.38 11.96 8.95
C ASP A 88 5.40 12.39 7.89
N TYR A 89 5.31 13.63 7.43
CA TYR A 89 6.20 14.21 6.43
C TYR A 89 6.54 15.68 6.73
N VAL A 90 7.68 16.14 6.21
CA VAL A 90 8.14 17.54 6.27
C VAL A 90 8.35 18.07 4.86
N VAL A 91 7.91 19.31 4.60
CA VAL A 91 8.07 20.00 3.31
C VAL A 91 9.40 20.75 3.29
#